data_AF-A0A315QY87-F1
#
_entry.id   AF-A0A315QY87-F1
#
_cell.length_a   1.000
_cell.length_b   1.000
_cell.length_c   1.000
_cell.angle_alpha   90.00
_cell.angle_beta   90.00
_cell.angle_gamma   90.00
#
_symmetry.space_group_name_H-M   'P 1'
#
loop_
_entity.id
_entity.type
_entity.pdbx_description
1 polymer ?
#
loop_
_entity_poly.entity_id
_entity_poly.type
_entity_poly.pdbx_seq_one_letter_code
_entity_poly.pdbx_strand_id
1 'polypeptide(L)'
;MAAPKRKRYNKKQRLAAAKKWIPKYEGENLVKGYSKWFGVDKICAINELELLGHEIDSEYKEQIYKLEIEKEDAKKANFDDPGDFEVEHFNTWQDSDYYFIAGYTSGGVPYGITWEEYERKYKEDEEFDDSISNDEDNDFDVPF
;
A
#
# COMPACT_ATOMS: atom_id res chain seq x y z
N MET A 1 -4.51 19.30 -6.01
CA MET A 1 -3.60 19.04 -4.88
C MET A 1 -3.36 17.55 -4.78
N ALA A 2 -2.11 17.10 -4.70
CA ALA A 2 -1.80 15.67 -4.57
C ALA A 2 -2.21 15.14 -3.18
N ALA A 3 -2.66 13.88 -3.11
CA ALA A 3 -2.97 13.24 -1.83
C ALA A 3 -1.71 13.15 -0.94
N PRO A 4 -1.84 13.25 0.40
CA PRO A 4 -0.72 13.13 1.31
C PRO A 4 0.06 11.81 1.11
N LYS A 5 1.39 11.86 1.17
CA LYS A 5 2.28 10.68 0.98
C LYS A 5 1.85 9.47 1.81
N ARG A 6 1.40 9.71 3.05
CA ARG A 6 0.94 8.67 3.98
C ARG A 6 -0.22 7.80 3.48
N LYS A 7 -1.01 8.30 2.51
CA LYS A 7 -2.11 7.55 1.90
C LYS A 7 -1.67 6.62 0.76
N ARG A 8 -0.38 6.63 0.44
CA ARG A 8 0.23 5.81 -0.61
C ARG A 8 1.23 4.81 -0.03
N TYR A 9 1.19 4.63 1.30
CA TYR A 9 2.06 3.68 1.97
C TYR A 9 1.58 2.27 1.71
N ASN A 10 2.54 1.37 1.42
CA ASN A 10 2.30 -0.07 1.47
C ASN A 10 2.08 -0.52 2.93
N LYS A 11 1.60 -1.75 3.10
CA LYS A 11 1.29 -2.32 4.42
C LYS A 11 2.45 -2.23 5.42
N LYS A 12 3.67 -2.57 5.00
CA LYS A 12 4.86 -2.49 5.88
C LYS A 12 5.14 -1.07 6.34
N GLN A 13 5.06 -0.10 5.42
CA GLN A 13 5.24 1.32 5.72
C GLN A 13 4.14 1.84 6.65
N ARG A 14 2.87 1.44 6.44
CA ARG A 14 1.76 1.79 7.33
C ARG A 14 1.98 1.23 8.73
N LEU A 15 2.29 -0.05 8.88
CA LEU A 15 2.56 -0.67 10.18
C LEU A 15 3.73 0.00 10.91
N ALA A 16 4.80 0.35 10.19
CA ALA A 16 5.95 1.07 10.78
C ALA A 16 5.58 2.50 11.23
N ALA A 17 4.81 3.22 10.41
CA ALA A 17 4.34 4.57 10.74
C ALA A 17 3.29 4.57 11.86
N ALA A 18 2.41 3.56 11.87
CA ALA A 18 1.35 3.38 12.84
C ALA A 18 1.89 3.27 14.27
N LYS A 19 2.97 2.51 14.48
CA LYS A 19 3.65 2.41 15.79
C LYS A 19 4.02 3.78 16.39
N LYS A 20 4.37 4.76 15.54
CA LYS A 20 4.70 6.13 15.98
C LYS A 20 3.48 7.04 16.06
N TRP A 21 2.42 6.72 15.30
CA TRP A 21 1.22 7.53 15.19
C TRP A 21 0.19 7.21 16.27
N ILE A 22 0.01 5.93 16.63
CA ILE A 22 -0.96 5.48 17.63
C ILE A 22 -0.79 6.19 18.99
N PRO A 23 0.43 6.32 19.56
CA PRO A 23 0.60 7.02 20.84
C PRO A 23 0.27 8.51 20.79
N LYS A 24 0.21 9.10 19.59
CA LYS A 24 -0.12 10.52 19.36
C LYS A 24 -1.57 10.72 18.96
N TYR A 25 -2.34 9.64 18.84
CA TYR A 25 -3.73 9.70 18.41
C TYR A 25 -4.63 9.99 19.61
N GLU A 26 -5.34 11.11 19.57
CA GLU A 26 -6.23 11.58 20.65
C GLU A 26 -7.72 11.31 20.36
N GLY A 27 -8.03 10.64 19.25
CA GLY A 27 -9.42 10.37 18.88
C GLY A 27 -10.00 9.16 19.59
N GLU A 28 -11.33 9.15 19.73
CA GLU A 28 -12.07 8.09 20.44
C GLU A 28 -12.01 6.73 19.73
N ASN A 29 -12.13 6.73 18.40
CA ASN A 29 -12.21 5.48 17.61
C ASN A 29 -10.94 5.27 16.80
N LEU A 30 -10.06 4.41 17.32
CA LEU A 30 -8.76 4.08 16.72
C LEU A 30 -8.89 3.56 15.29
N VAL A 31 -9.85 2.66 15.02
CA VAL A 31 -10.10 2.08 13.70
C VAL A 31 -10.47 3.17 12.68
N LYS A 32 -11.39 4.07 13.06
CA LYS A 32 -11.83 5.19 12.23
C LYS A 32 -10.71 6.20 11.99
N GLY A 33 -9.90 6.46 13.02
CA GLY A 33 -8.71 7.30 12.92
C GLY A 33 -7.69 6.73 11.94
N TYR A 34 -7.40 5.44 12.09
CA TYR A 34 -6.42 4.70 11.29
C TYR A 34 -6.80 4.70 9.81
N SER A 35 -8.04 4.27 9.52
CA SER A 35 -8.62 4.26 8.17
C SER A 35 -8.51 5.63 7.51
N LYS A 36 -8.88 6.70 8.20
CA LYS A 36 -8.79 8.06 7.65
C LYS A 36 -7.36 8.56 7.45
N TRP A 37 -6.47 8.22 8.38
CA TRP A 37 -5.09 8.71 8.38
C TRP A 37 -4.29 8.09 7.22
N PHE A 38 -4.39 6.78 7.07
CA PHE A 38 -3.68 6.00 6.04
C PHE A 38 -4.48 5.79 4.76
N GLY A 39 -5.77 6.13 4.73
CA GLY A 39 -6.61 6.00 3.54
C GLY A 39 -7.00 4.55 3.22
N VAL A 40 -7.05 3.68 4.23
CA VAL A 40 -7.49 2.27 4.11
C VAL A 40 -8.95 2.13 4.52
N ASP A 41 -9.58 1.02 4.17
CA ASP A 41 -10.92 0.65 4.65
C ASP A 41 -10.89 0.24 6.13
N LYS A 42 -12.07 0.01 6.70
CA LYS A 42 -12.19 -0.29 8.14
C LYS A 42 -11.74 -1.71 8.47
N ILE A 43 -11.90 -2.67 7.56
CA ILE A 43 -11.51 -4.06 7.78
C ILE A 43 -10.00 -4.17 7.77
N CYS A 44 -9.30 -3.55 6.79
CA CYS A 44 -7.83 -3.47 6.84
C CYS A 44 -7.32 -2.74 8.08
N ALA A 45 -7.98 -1.65 8.49
CA ALA A 45 -7.61 -0.96 9.73
C ALA A 45 -7.72 -1.87 10.96
N ILE A 46 -8.78 -2.68 11.08
CA ILE A 46 -8.94 -3.65 12.17
C ILE A 46 -7.79 -4.66 12.14
N ASN A 47 -7.58 -5.33 11.01
CA ASN A 47 -6.55 -6.36 10.88
C ASN A 47 -5.14 -5.83 11.18
N GLU A 48 -4.81 -4.63 10.71
CA GLU A 48 -3.50 -4.01 10.98
C GLU A 48 -3.33 -3.58 12.44
N LEU A 49 -4.40 -3.09 13.08
CA LEU A 49 -4.36 -2.76 14.50
C LEU A 49 -4.21 -4.00 15.38
N GLU A 50 -4.85 -5.12 15.02
CA GLU A 50 -4.65 -6.41 15.70
C GLU A 50 -3.23 -6.94 15.55
N LEU A 51 -2.64 -6.81 14.36
CA LEU A 51 -1.23 -7.17 14.12
C LEU A 51 -0.27 -6.32 14.97
N LEU A 52 -0.66 -5.10 15.34
CA LEU A 52 0.09 -4.24 16.25
C LEU A 52 -0.18 -4.53 17.73
N GLY A 53 -1.08 -5.47 18.04
CA GLY A 53 -1.43 -5.90 19.38
C GLY A 53 -2.56 -5.08 20.03
N HIS A 54 -3.35 -4.33 19.23
CA HIS A 54 -4.52 -3.63 19.75
C HIS A 54 -5.76 -4.52 19.66
N GLU A 55 -6.34 -4.80 20.82
CA GLU A 55 -7.60 -5.55 20.90
C GLU A 55 -8.75 -4.63 20.48
N ILE A 56 -9.44 -5.01 19.40
CA ILE A 56 -10.65 -4.36 18.94
C ILE A 56 -11.85 -5.20 19.40
N ASP A 57 -12.86 -4.51 19.93
CA ASP A 57 -14.11 -5.11 20.39
C ASP A 57 -14.78 -5.98 19.32
N SER A 58 -15.26 -7.16 19.73
CA SER A 58 -15.82 -8.14 18.80
C SER A 58 -17.17 -7.72 18.22
N GLU A 59 -18.04 -7.08 19.01
CA GLU A 59 -19.34 -6.61 18.50
C GLU A 59 -19.12 -5.49 17.47
N TYR A 60 -18.17 -4.61 17.73
CA TYR A 60 -17.79 -3.57 16.77
C TYR A 60 -17.27 -4.17 15.46
N LYS A 61 -16.46 -5.24 15.49
CA LYS A 61 -16.00 -5.94 14.28
C LYS A 61 -17.17 -6.46 13.46
N GLU A 62 -18.10 -7.17 14.10
CA GLU A 62 -19.27 -7.75 13.43
C GLU A 62 -20.11 -6.67 12.75
N GLN A 63 -20.32 -5.53 13.42
CA GLN A 63 -21.02 -4.38 12.84
C GLN A 63 -20.30 -3.85 11.60
N ILE A 64 -18.96 -3.69 11.66
CA ILE A 64 -18.18 -3.23 10.51
C ILE A 64 -18.24 -4.24 9.36
N TYR A 65 -18.11 -5.54 9.65
CA TYR A 65 -18.20 -6.59 8.64
C TYR A 65 -19.55 -6.61 7.95
N LYS A 66 -20.64 -6.56 8.73
CA LYS A 66 -22.00 -6.52 8.19
C LYS A 66 -22.21 -5.32 7.27
N LEU A 67 -21.76 -4.14 7.71
CA LEU A 67 -21.85 -2.92 6.90
C LEU A 67 -21.03 -3.00 5.61
N GLU A 68 -19.88 -3.67 5.62
CA GLU A 68 -19.07 -3.81 4.40
C GLU A 68 -19.71 -4.81 3.44
N ILE A 69 -20.19 -5.95 3.93
CA ILE A 69 -20.95 -6.93 3.13
C ILE A 69 -22.16 -6.26 2.47
N GLU A 70 -22.95 -5.48 3.22
CA GLU A 70 -24.12 -4.77 2.69
C GLU A 70 -23.74 -3.76 1.59
N LYS A 71 -22.63 -3.04 1.73
CA LYS A 71 -22.12 -2.15 0.67
C LYS A 71 -21.70 -2.91 -0.57
N GLU A 72 -21.13 -4.09 -0.39
CA GLU A 72 -20.68 -4.92 -1.50
C GLU A 72 -21.84 -5.53 -2.25
N ASP A 73 -22.84 -6.02 -1.54
CA ASP A 73 -24.07 -6.51 -2.16
C ASP A 73 -24.78 -5.37 -2.91
N ALA A 74 -24.79 -4.16 -2.34
CA ALA A 74 -25.29 -2.98 -3.04
C ALA A 74 -24.45 -2.66 -4.29
N LYS A 75 -23.11 -2.76 -4.22
CA LYS A 75 -22.25 -2.58 -5.40
C LYS A 75 -22.52 -3.66 -6.45
N LYS A 76 -22.55 -4.94 -6.08
CA LYS A 76 -22.88 -6.09 -6.96
C LYS A 76 -24.17 -5.85 -7.73
N ALA A 77 -25.21 -5.37 -7.04
CA ALA A 77 -26.49 -5.08 -7.67
C ALA A 77 -26.42 -3.97 -8.75
N ASN A 78 -25.34 -3.18 -8.78
CA ASN A 78 -25.08 -2.18 -9.83
C ASN A 78 -24.21 -2.72 -10.98
N PHE A 79 -23.66 -3.93 -10.88
CA PHE A 79 -22.91 -4.57 -11.97
C PHE A 79 -23.83 -5.52 -12.74
N ASP A 80 -23.85 -5.37 -14.06
CA ASP A 80 -24.64 -6.23 -14.96
C ASP A 80 -24.01 -7.63 -15.12
N ASP A 81 -22.69 -7.74 -14.97
CA ASP A 81 -21.94 -9.01 -15.05
C ASP A 81 -21.28 -9.36 -13.68
N PRO A 82 -21.53 -10.57 -13.14
CA PRO A 82 -20.93 -11.02 -11.87
C PRO A 82 -19.39 -11.12 -11.89
N GLY A 83 -18.79 -11.39 -13.06
CA GLY A 83 -17.35 -11.54 -13.23
C GLY A 83 -16.58 -10.23 -13.11
N ASP A 84 -17.16 -9.13 -13.58
CA ASP A 84 -16.59 -7.79 -13.44
C ASP A 84 -16.52 -7.36 -11.98
N PHE A 85 -17.56 -7.71 -11.21
CA PHE A 85 -17.56 -7.46 -9.77
C PHE A 85 -16.49 -8.26 -9.04
N GLU A 86 -16.30 -9.55 -9.37
CA GLU A 86 -15.32 -10.40 -8.69
C GLU A 86 -13.87 -9.89 -8.88
N VAL A 87 -13.54 -9.43 -10.09
CA VAL A 87 -12.24 -8.80 -10.38
C VAL A 87 -12.06 -7.49 -9.61
N GLU A 88 -13.05 -6.60 -9.62
CA GLU A 88 -13.00 -5.31 -8.89
C GLU A 88 -12.94 -5.51 -7.37
N HIS A 89 -13.71 -6.45 -6.84
CA HIS A 89 -13.76 -6.77 -5.42
C HIS A 89 -12.44 -7.36 -4.92
N PHE A 90 -11.87 -8.31 -5.67
CA PHE A 90 -10.55 -8.87 -5.37
C PHE A 90 -9.45 -7.80 -5.37
N ASN A 91 -9.46 -6.88 -6.35
CA ASN A 91 -8.54 -5.74 -6.40
C ASN A 91 -8.73 -4.75 -5.23
N THR A 92 -9.96 -4.59 -4.72
CA THR A 92 -10.27 -3.64 -3.64
C THR A 92 -9.88 -4.18 -2.26
N TRP A 93 -10.00 -5.49 -2.03
CA TRP A 93 -9.66 -6.13 -0.76
C TRP A 93 -8.19 -6.49 -0.63
N GLN A 94 -7.50 -6.68 -1.76
CA GLN A 94 -6.06 -6.78 -1.76
C GLN A 94 -5.49 -5.37 -1.74
N ASP A 95 -5.10 -4.92 -0.54
CA ASP A 95 -4.14 -3.86 -0.34
C ASP A 95 -2.81 -4.30 -1.00
N SER A 96 -2.77 -4.12 -2.32
CA SER A 96 -2.02 -4.96 -3.24
C SER A 96 -0.54 -5.01 -2.87
N ASP A 97 -0.06 -6.21 -2.53
CA ASP A 97 1.37 -6.52 -2.41
C ASP A 97 2.12 -6.25 -3.73
N TYR A 98 1.37 -6.03 -4.83
CA TYR A 98 1.86 -5.74 -6.17
C TYR A 98 1.92 -4.25 -6.49
N TYR A 99 3.09 -3.80 -6.92
CA TYR A 99 3.32 -2.52 -7.58
C TYR A 99 2.68 -2.48 -8.98
N PHE A 100 2.75 -3.59 -9.71
CA PHE A 100 2.19 -3.73 -11.06
C PHE A 100 1.71 -5.16 -11.29
N ILE A 101 0.44 -5.36 -11.64
CA ILE A 101 -0.11 -6.67 -12.00
C ILE A 101 -0.07 -6.81 -13.53
N ALA A 102 0.68 -7.79 -14.03
CA ALA A 102 0.81 -8.06 -15.46
C ALA A 102 -0.37 -8.86 -16.02
N GLY A 103 -1.07 -9.59 -15.15
CA GLY A 103 -2.28 -10.31 -15.49
C GLY A 103 -2.74 -11.23 -14.37
N TYR A 104 -3.79 -11.99 -14.69
CA TYR A 104 -4.36 -13.01 -13.81
C TYR A 104 -4.16 -14.38 -14.45
N THR A 105 -3.81 -15.37 -13.63
CA THR A 105 -3.82 -16.77 -14.06
C THR A 105 -5.26 -17.25 -14.26
N SER A 106 -5.45 -18.39 -14.94
CA SER A 106 -6.79 -18.98 -15.13
C SER A 106 -7.52 -19.31 -13.82
N GLY A 107 -6.80 -19.40 -12.70
CA GLY A 107 -7.35 -19.58 -11.36
C GLY A 107 -7.59 -18.27 -10.59
N GLY A 108 -7.55 -17.10 -11.24
CA GLY A 108 -7.81 -15.81 -10.60
C GLY A 108 -6.68 -15.27 -9.71
N VAL A 109 -5.52 -15.95 -9.66
CA VAL A 109 -4.36 -15.47 -8.90
C VAL A 109 -3.62 -14.40 -9.70
N PRO A 110 -3.40 -13.18 -9.16
CA PRO A 110 -2.63 -12.13 -9.83
C PRO A 110 -1.15 -12.50 -9.89
N TYR A 111 -0.48 -12.12 -10.98
CA TYR A 111 0.98 -12.15 -11.06
C TYR A 111 1.50 -10.83 -11.61
N GLY A 112 2.67 -10.41 -11.13
CA GLY A 112 3.21 -9.10 -11.41
C GLY A 112 4.42 -8.77 -10.56
N ILE A 113 4.79 -7.48 -10.55
CA ILE A 113 5.90 -6.93 -9.77
C ILE A 113 5.37 -6.55 -8.40
N THR A 114 5.98 -7.09 -7.34
CA THR A 114 5.69 -6.70 -5.95
C THR A 114 6.31 -5.35 -5.58
N TRP A 115 5.76 -4.69 -4.57
CA TRP A 115 6.41 -3.50 -4.00
C TRP A 115 7.82 -3.82 -3.49
N GLU A 116 8.05 -5.02 -2.95
CA GLU A 116 9.37 -5.44 -2.49
C GLU A 116 10.37 -5.59 -3.64
N GLU A 117 9.96 -6.19 -4.75
CA GLU A 117 10.81 -6.34 -5.94
C GLU A 117 11.10 -4.99 -6.58
N TYR A 118 10.10 -4.11 -6.66
CA TYR A 118 10.29 -2.74 -7.15
C TYR A 118 11.28 -1.97 -6.25
N GLU A 119 11.09 -1.97 -4.93
CA GLU A 119 11.99 -1.29 -3.99
C GLU A 119 13.42 -1.86 -3.99
N ARG A 120 13.58 -3.18 -4.20
CA ARG A 120 14.90 -3.83 -4.32
C ARG A 120 15.64 -3.33 -5.55
N LYS A 121 14.98 -3.34 -6.71
CA LYS A 121 15.58 -2.92 -7.97
C LYS A 121 16.08 -1.48 -7.94
N TYR A 122 15.29 -0.57 -7.39
CA TYR A 122 15.68 0.85 -7.29
C TYR A 122 16.81 1.10 -6.29
N LYS A 123 16.98 0.26 -5.27
CA LYS A 123 18.14 0.34 -4.36
C LYS A 123 19.42 -0.18 -4.99
N GLU A 124 19.32 -1.16 -5.89
CA GLU A 124 20.47 -1.69 -6.64
C GLU A 124 20.95 -0.69 -7.70
N ASP A 125 20.04 0.09 -8.30
CA ASP A 125 20.37 1.10 -9.32
C ASP A 125 21.04 2.39 -8.73
N GLU A 126 20.98 2.63 -7.41
CA GLU A 126 21.67 3.76 -6.74
C GLU A 126 23.16 3.45 -6.41
N GLU A 127 23.64 2.23 -6.62
CA GLU A 127 25.03 1.83 -6.31
C GLU A 127 25.96 1.88 -7.54
N PHE A 128 25.51 2.48 -8.65
CA PHE A 128 26.27 2.60 -9.90
C PHE A 128 26.26 4.05 -10.45
N ASP A 129 26.90 4.99 -9.75
CA ASP A 129 27.59 6.13 -10.37
C ASP A 129 28.43 6.87 -9.32
N ASP A 130 29.61 6.33 -9.01
CA ASP A 130 30.65 7.10 -8.29
C ASP A 130 32.03 6.89 -8.96
N SER A 131 32.03 6.69 -10.27
CA SER A 131 33.26 6.56 -11.08
C SER A 131 33.21 7.38 -12.36
N ILE A 132 32.96 8.69 -12.23
CA ILE A 132 33.66 9.65 -13.10
C ILE A 132 34.87 10.10 -12.28
N SER A 133 36.01 9.48 -12.56
CA SER A 133 37.30 9.90 -12.05
C SER A 133 37.56 11.33 -12.49
N ASN A 134 37.75 12.23 -11.53
CA ASN A 134 38.53 13.44 -11.75
C ASN A 134 39.98 12.99 -11.97
N ASP A 135 40.33 12.66 -13.22
CA ASP A 135 41.72 12.64 -13.62
C ASP A 135 42.07 14.05 -14.12
N GLU A 136 42.49 14.89 -13.16
CA GLU A 136 43.24 16.11 -13.41
C GLU A 136 44.56 15.77 -14.15
N ASP A 137 44.87 16.65 -15.10
CA ASP A 137 46.20 17.00 -15.62
C ASP A 137 46.87 16.09 -16.65
N ASN A 138 46.90 16.56 -17.91
CA ASN A 138 48.11 16.53 -18.73
C ASN A 138 48.15 17.73 -19.69
N ASP A 139 48.98 18.71 -19.31
CA ASP A 139 49.79 19.63 -20.12
C ASP A 139 49.49 19.72 -21.63
N PHE A 140 48.92 20.86 -22.05
CA PHE A 140 48.95 21.30 -23.45
C PHE A 140 49.90 22.49 -23.58
N ASP A 141 51.20 22.18 -23.73
CA ASP A 141 52.22 23.16 -24.09
C ASP A 141 52.08 23.49 -25.59
N VAL A 142 51.81 24.77 -25.90
CA VAL A 142 51.55 25.26 -27.25
C VAL A 142 52.77 26.04 -27.73
N PRO A 143 53.56 25.53 -28.69
CA PRO A 143 54.58 26.35 -29.34
C PRO A 143 53.96 27.19 -30.46
N PHE A 144 54.28 28.48 -30.47
CA PHE A 144 54.01 29.46 -31.53
C PHE A 144 54.76 29.15 -32.83
#